data_AF-A0A9D7FKI9-F1
#
_entry.id   AF-A0A9D7FKI9-F1
#
_cell.length_a   1.000
_cell.length_b   1.000
_cell.length_c   1.000
_cell.angle_alpha   90.00
_cell.angle_beta   90.00
_cell.angle_gamma   90.00
#
_symmetry.space_group_name_H-M   'P 1'
#
loop_
_entity.id
_entity.type
_entity.pdbx_description
1 polymer ?
#
loop_
_entity_poly.entity_id
_entity_poly.type
_entity_poly.pdbx_seq_one_letter_code
_entity_poly.pdbx_strand_id
1 'polypeptide(L)'
;MSTGKVVLGTLAGLAIGAIAGILLAPEKGSKTRRQIMDKGDDYIDELKSKYEEFVTSINNKFESTKKDAQEMADKGKAKYDDAKKEMKNGMSDVKNAVS
;
A
#
# COMPACT_ATOMS: atom_id res chain seq x y z
N MET A 1 -16.59 14.88 1.59
CA MET A 1 -15.96 13.58 1.92
C MET A 1 -14.46 13.69 1.69
N SER A 2 -13.63 13.16 2.58
CA SER A 2 -12.17 13.24 2.43
C SER A 2 -11.70 12.21 1.41
N THR A 3 -11.33 12.66 0.21
CA THR A 3 -10.78 11.84 -0.89
C THR A 3 -9.60 10.98 -0.43
N GLY A 4 -8.76 11.49 0.50
CA GLY A 4 -7.64 10.74 1.05
C GLY A 4 -8.04 9.46 1.80
N LYS A 5 -9.17 9.47 2.52
CA LYS A 5 -9.68 8.27 3.21
C LYS A 5 -10.21 7.24 2.23
N VAL A 6 -10.84 7.68 1.14
CA VAL A 6 -11.35 6.80 0.09
C VAL A 6 -10.18 6.14 -0.64
N VAL A 7 -9.19 6.91 -1.08
CA VAL A 7 -7.99 6.37 -1.76
C VAL A 7 -7.25 5.37 -0.86
N LEU A 8 -7.06 5.70 0.43
CA LEU A 8 -6.39 4.81 1.38
C LEU A 8 -7.19 3.51 1.61
N GLY A 9 -8.51 3.62 1.74
CA GLY A 9 -9.41 2.48 1.89
C GLY A 9 -9.39 1.55 0.67
N THR A 10 -9.38 2.11 -0.54
CA THR A 10 -9.31 1.33 -1.78
C THR A 10 -7.97 0.61 -1.91
N LEU A 11 -6.85 1.26 -1.61
CA LEU A 11 -5.52 0.62 -1.64
C LEU A 11 -5.42 -0.53 -0.63
N ALA A 12 -5.91 -0.33 0.60
CA ALA A 12 -5.95 -1.37 1.62
C ALA A 12 -6.85 -2.55 1.19
N GLY A 13 -8.01 -2.25 0.59
CA GLY A 13 -8.93 -3.26 0.06
C GLY A 13 -8.32 -4.08 -1.08
N LEU A 14 -7.60 -3.43 -2.01
CA LEU A 14 -6.90 -4.11 -3.10
C LEU A 14 -5.77 -5.00 -2.60
N ALA A 15 -4.99 -4.55 -1.61
CA ALA A 15 -3.89 -5.35 -1.05
C ALA A 15 -4.41 -6.63 -0.37
N ILE A 16 -5.43 -6.48 0.48
CA ILE A 16 -6.10 -7.63 1.14
C ILE A 16 -6.75 -8.53 0.09
N GLY A 17 -7.42 -7.95 -0.91
CA GLY A 17 -8.06 -8.68 -1.99
C GLY A 17 -7.08 -9.45 -2.88
N ALA A 18 -5.89 -8.90 -3.15
CA ALA A 18 -4.85 -9.58 -3.93
C ALA A 18 -4.24 -10.75 -3.16
N ILE A 19 -3.93 -10.55 -1.87
CA ILE A 19 -3.45 -11.64 -1.01
C ILE A 19 -4.51 -12.74 -0.93
N ALA A 20 -5.77 -12.38 -0.65
CA ALA A 20 -6.86 -13.34 -0.61
C ALA A 20 -7.08 -14.03 -1.96
N GLY A 21 -7.02 -13.30 -3.08
CA GLY A 21 -7.19 -13.84 -4.43
C GLY A 21 -6.08 -14.82 -4.82
N ILE A 22 -4.82 -14.51 -4.48
CA ILE A 22 -3.68 -15.40 -4.68
C ILE A 22 -3.77 -16.65 -3.79
N LEU A 23 -4.21 -16.49 -2.53
CA LEU A 23 -4.36 -17.61 -1.59
C LEU A 23 -5.55 -18.52 -1.93
N LEU A 24 -6.65 -17.97 -2.45
CA LEU A 24 -7.87 -18.73 -2.79
C LEU A 24 -7.82 -19.37 -4.18
N ALA A 25 -6.97 -18.90 -5.10
CA ALA A 25 -6.91 -19.44 -6.47
C ALA A 25 -5.75 -20.44 -6.63
N PRO A 26 -5.99 -21.76 -6.61
CA PRO A 26 -4.98 -22.76 -6.96
C PRO A 26 -4.85 -22.85 -8.48
N GLU A 27 -4.08 -21.96 -9.10
CA GLU A 27 -3.67 -22.12 -10.49
C GLU A 27 -2.48 -23.08 -10.61
N LYS A 28 -2.53 -24.01 -11.56
CA LYS A 28 -1.37 -24.84 -11.93
C LYS A 28 -0.31 -23.93 -12.55
N GLY A 29 0.81 -23.72 -11.86
CA GLY A 29 1.87 -22.78 -12.24
C GLY A 29 2.43 -22.90 -13.67
N SER A 30 2.18 -24.01 -14.39
CA SER A 30 2.51 -24.14 -15.82
C SER A 30 1.67 -23.23 -16.72
N LYS A 31 0.37 -23.01 -16.41
CA LYS A 31 -0.49 -22.10 -17.16
C LYS A 31 -0.19 -20.64 -16.83
N THR A 32 0.05 -20.34 -15.55
CA THR A 32 0.37 -18.99 -15.10
C THR A 32 1.72 -18.52 -15.64
N ARG A 33 2.77 -19.37 -15.61
CA ARG A 33 4.06 -19.02 -16.22
C ARG A 33 3.96 -18.79 -17.73
N ARG A 34 3.18 -19.60 -18.44
CA ARG A 34 2.99 -19.47 -19.89
C ARG A 34 2.23 -18.19 -20.26
N GLN A 35 1.17 -17.86 -19.51
CA GLN A 35 0.45 -16.58 -19.67
C GLN A 35 1.33 -15.37 -19.33
N ILE A 36 2.19 -15.46 -18.30
CA ILE A 36 3.15 -14.41 -17.97
C ILE A 36 4.19 -14.26 -19.09
N MET A 37 4.68 -15.34 -19.69
CA MET A 37 5.65 -15.23 -20.79
C MET A 37 5.00 -14.68 -22.07
N ASP A 38 3.83 -15.20 -22.47
CA ASP A 38 3.19 -14.83 -23.74
C ASP A 38 2.58 -13.42 -23.72
N LYS A 39 2.20 -12.90 -22.54
CA LYS A 39 1.63 -11.55 -22.39
C LYS A 39 2.55 -10.57 -21.67
N GLY A 40 3.59 -11.07 -21.01
CA GLY A 40 4.42 -10.27 -20.10
C GLY A 40 5.36 -9.34 -20.83
N ASP A 41 6.02 -9.76 -21.89
CA ASP A 41 7.05 -8.93 -22.53
C ASP A 41 6.44 -7.63 -23.10
N ASP A 42 5.35 -7.73 -23.89
CA ASP A 42 4.68 -6.55 -24.46
C ASP A 42 4.05 -5.64 -23.39
N TYR A 43 3.43 -6.22 -22.35
CA TYR A 43 2.85 -5.43 -21.27
C TYR A 43 3.92 -4.80 -20.38
N ILE A 44 5.02 -5.49 -20.11
CA ILE A 44 6.09 -5.00 -19.23
C ILE A 44 6.76 -3.80 -19.88
N ASP A 45 7.01 -3.82 -21.19
CA ASP A 45 7.61 -2.69 -21.88
C ASP A 45 6.70 -1.44 -21.85
N GLU A 46 5.39 -1.60 -22.11
CA GLU A 46 4.44 -0.49 -22.02
C GLU A 46 4.28 0.01 -20.57
N LEU A 47 4.23 -0.90 -19.60
CA LEU A 47 4.12 -0.57 -18.19
C LEU A 47 5.36 0.15 -17.68
N LYS A 48 6.54 -0.28 -18.12
CA LYS A 48 7.83 0.32 -17.75
C LYS A 48 7.93 1.75 -18.28
N SER A 49 7.53 1.99 -19.52
CA SER A 49 7.48 3.34 -20.10
C SER A 49 6.54 4.26 -19.30
N LYS A 50 5.30 3.82 -19.02
CA LYS A 50 4.34 4.58 -18.21
C LYS A 50 4.82 4.77 -16.77
N TYR A 51 5.50 3.79 -16.20
CA TYR A 51 6.07 3.86 -14.86
C TYR A 51 7.19 4.89 -14.78
N GLU A 52 8.12 4.89 -15.73
CA GLU A 52 9.21 5.88 -15.79
C GLU A 52 8.64 7.30 -15.95
N GLU A 53 7.63 7.48 -16.79
CA GLU A 53 6.95 8.77 -16.99
C GLU A 53 6.20 9.23 -15.73
N PHE A 54 5.57 8.29 -15.02
CA PHE A 54 4.89 8.52 -13.75
C PHE A 54 5.86 8.87 -12.63
N VAL A 55 6.96 8.13 -12.48
CA VAL A 55 8.02 8.39 -11.49
C VAL A 55 8.66 9.75 -11.75
N THR A 56 8.93 10.09 -13.01
CA THR A 56 9.48 11.41 -13.38
C THR A 56 8.50 12.52 -13.04
N SER A 57 7.21 12.34 -13.36
CA SER A 57 6.16 13.31 -13.02
C SER A 57 5.95 13.46 -11.52
N ILE A 58 6.04 12.35 -10.77
CA ILE A 58 6.00 12.36 -9.32
C ILE A 58 7.21 13.09 -8.78
N ASN A 59 8.44 12.75 -9.18
CA ASN A 59 9.65 13.37 -8.65
C ASN A 59 9.62 14.91 -8.79
N ASN A 60 9.21 15.40 -9.96
CA ASN A 60 9.07 16.84 -10.19
C ASN A 60 8.01 17.51 -9.29
N LYS A 61 6.88 16.84 -9.04
CA LYS A 61 5.87 17.32 -8.08
C LYS A 61 6.31 17.14 -6.63
N PHE A 62 7.08 16.09 -6.35
CA PHE A 62 7.51 15.67 -5.03
C PHE A 62 8.55 16.62 -4.45
N GLU A 63 9.42 17.22 -5.27
CA GLU A 63 10.32 18.28 -4.79
C GLU A 63 9.55 19.48 -4.20
N SER A 64 8.46 19.89 -4.84
CA SER A 64 7.58 20.95 -4.34
C SER A 64 6.79 20.52 -3.10
N THR A 65 6.38 19.26 -3.04
CA THR A 65 5.58 18.69 -1.94
C THR A 65 6.43 18.14 -0.79
N LYS A 66 7.76 18.08 -0.92
CA LYS A 66 8.67 17.51 0.10
C LYS A 66 8.53 18.20 1.46
N LYS A 67 8.26 19.51 1.45
CA LYS A 67 8.05 20.32 2.66
C LYS A 67 6.73 19.95 3.36
N ASP A 68 5.66 19.78 2.59
CA ASP A 68 4.36 19.32 3.10
C ASP A 68 4.41 17.86 3.55
N ALA A 69 5.19 17.04 2.85
CA ALA A 69 5.41 15.64 3.19
C ALA A 69 6.20 15.50 4.50
N GLN A 70 7.17 16.38 4.78
CA GLN A 70 7.85 16.44 6.08
C GLN A 70 6.88 16.80 7.21
N GLU A 71 6.06 17.84 7.05
CA GLU A 71 5.03 18.17 8.04
C GLU A 71 4.04 17.01 8.26
N MET A 72 3.67 16.32 7.18
CA MET A 72 2.75 15.20 7.25
C MET A 72 3.39 13.96 7.89
N ALA A 73 4.69 13.74 7.67
CA ALA A 73 5.47 12.70 8.32
C ALA A 73 5.62 12.96 9.82
N ASP A 74 5.85 14.21 10.23
CA ASP A 74 5.94 14.59 11.64
C ASP A 74 4.58 14.47 12.35
N LYS A 75 3.49 14.94 11.72
CA LYS A 75 2.12 14.70 12.19
C LYS A 75 1.76 13.22 12.21
N GLY A 76 2.26 12.45 11.25
CA GLY A 76 2.08 11.01 11.16
C GLY A 76 2.78 10.26 12.30
N LYS A 77 4.02 10.63 12.62
CA LYS A 77 4.77 10.09 13.77
C LYS A 77 4.06 10.39 15.09
N ALA A 78 3.64 11.64 15.30
CA ALA A 78 2.91 12.01 16.52
C ALA A 78 1.62 11.17 16.68
N LYS A 79 0.82 11.04 15.63
CA LYS A 79 -0.40 10.20 15.66
C LYS A 79 -0.12 8.72 15.80
N TYR A 80 0.98 8.22 15.23
CA TYR A 80 1.39 6.84 15.37
C TYR A 80 1.82 6.53 16.81
N ASP A 81 2.59 7.41 17.44
CA ASP A 81 3.02 7.25 18.83
C ASP A 81 1.83 7.32 19.80
N ASP A 82 0.86 8.20 19.56
CA ASP A 82 -0.39 8.26 20.32
C ASP A 82 -1.23 6.99 20.13
N ALA A 83 -1.46 6.56 18.88
CA ALA A 83 -2.20 5.32 18.60
C ALA A 83 -1.50 4.09 19.19
N LYS A 84 -0.17 4.06 19.16
CA LYS A 84 0.64 2.99 19.78
C LYS A 84 0.53 3.01 21.30
N LYS A 85 0.48 4.19 21.93
CA LYS A 85 0.24 4.33 23.37
C LYS A 85 -1.15 3.86 23.76
N GLU A 86 -2.19 4.29 23.05
CA GLU A 86 -3.56 3.86 23.30
C GLU A 86 -3.71 2.35 23.12
N MET A 87 -3.13 1.79 22.05
CA MET A 87 -3.12 0.36 21.81
C MET A 87 -2.36 -0.39 22.91
N LYS A 88 -1.21 0.12 23.36
CA LYS A 88 -0.42 -0.52 24.44
C LYS A 88 -1.17 -0.51 25.77
N ASN A 89 -1.85 0.59 26.09
CA ASN A 89 -2.64 0.69 27.30
C ASN A 89 -3.87 -0.24 27.23
N GLY A 90 -4.65 -0.18 26.16
CA GLY A 90 -5.79 -1.08 25.96
C GLY A 90 -5.39 -2.56 25.92
N MET A 91 -4.25 -2.90 25.33
CA MET A 91 -3.73 -4.27 25.34
C MET A 91 -3.27 -4.70 26.75
N SER A 92 -2.79 -3.77 27.57
CA SER A 92 -2.41 -4.04 28.97
C SER A 92 -3.63 -4.27 29.84
N ASP A 93 -4.69 -3.49 29.63
CA ASP A 93 -5.97 -3.68 30.32
C ASP A 93 -6.64 -5.00 29.93
N VAL A 94 -6.63 -5.35 28.64
CA VAL A 94 -7.10 -6.66 28.14
C VAL A 94 -6.25 -7.79 28.73
N LYS A 95 -4.93 -7.64 28.80
CA LYS A 95 -4.04 -8.67 29.37
C LYS A 95 -4.28 -8.89 30.86
N ASN A 96 -4.55 -7.83 31.62
CA ASN A 96 -4.89 -7.92 33.04
C ASN A 96 -6.30 -8.46 33.28
N ALA A 97 -7.25 -8.23 32.37
CA ALA A 97 -8.61 -8.77 32.48
C ALA A 97 -8.71 -10.25 32.06
N VAL A 98 -7.74 -10.75 31.27
CA VAL A 98 -7.71 -12.13 30.74
C VAL A 98 -6.76 -13.05 31.55
N SER A 99 -5.98 -12.50 32.50
CA SER A 99 -5.18 -13.27 33.48
C SER A 99 -5.92 -13.41 34.80
#